data_AF-A0A060ZPU2-F1
#
_entry.id   AF-A0A060ZPU2-F1
#
_cell.length_a   1.000
_cell.length_b   1.000
_cell.length_c   1.000
_cell.angle_alpha   90.00
_cell.angle_beta   90.00
_cell.angle_gamma   90.00
#
_symmetry.space_group_name_H-M   'P 1'
#
loop_
_entity.id
_entity.type
_entity.pdbx_description
1 polymer ?
#
loop_
_entity_poly.entity_id
_entity_poly.type
_entity_poly.pdbx_seq_one_letter_code
_entity_poly.pdbx_strand_id
1 'polypeptide(L)'
;QLSRLSRLSRLSVCLSVCLSVCLSLPPELLESDDLHSVIRLVLKTGNYMNAGGYAGSAIGFRMASLLKLVDTRANKPGMNLMHYVVMQAQKVDVALLKFPDKLTHIADAARIHKEDIESEFQRELKKVKEAKEEAQKQEELRAQMENFLKVR
;
A
#
# COMPACT_ATOMS: atom_id res chain seq x y z
N GLN A 1 -0.28 -23.51 30.88
CA GLN A 1 0.85 -23.31 29.95
C GLN A 1 0.44 -23.17 28.47
N LEU A 2 -0.69 -23.75 28.02
CA LEU A 2 -1.23 -23.57 26.67
C LEU A 2 -1.68 -22.14 26.29
N SER A 3 -1.95 -21.27 27.27
CA SER A 3 -2.42 -19.88 27.05
C SER A 3 -1.33 -18.89 26.59
N ARG A 4 -0.04 -19.26 26.67
CA ARG A 4 1.09 -18.43 26.20
C ARG A 4 1.40 -18.66 24.72
N LEU A 5 1.27 -19.89 24.23
CA LEU A 5 1.45 -20.25 22.82
C LEU A 5 0.34 -19.67 21.93
N SER A 6 -0.90 -19.60 22.42
CA SER A 6 -2.03 -18.99 21.70
C SER A 6 -1.97 -17.46 21.58
N ARG A 7 -1.04 -16.80 22.27
CA ARG A 7 -0.80 -15.35 22.16
C ARG A 7 0.31 -15.01 21.16
N LEU A 8 1.29 -15.90 20.97
CA LEU A 8 2.28 -15.80 19.89
C LEU A 8 1.64 -15.92 18.50
N SER A 9 0.63 -16.79 18.35
CA SER A 9 -0.09 -16.94 17.09
C SER A 9 -0.93 -15.71 16.71
N ARG A 10 -1.51 -14.98 17.67
CA ARG A 10 -2.39 -13.83 17.38
C ARG A 10 -1.64 -12.56 16.99
N LEU A 11 -0.44 -12.32 17.53
CA LEU A 11 0.38 -11.16 17.11
C LEU A 11 1.19 -11.43 15.83
N SER A 12 1.63 -12.67 15.58
CA SER A 12 2.19 -13.08 14.29
C SER A 12 1.24 -12.82 13.12
N VAL A 13 -0.07 -12.96 13.34
CA VAL A 13 -1.09 -12.68 12.32
C VAL A 13 -1.15 -11.19 11.97
N CYS A 14 -1.02 -10.28 12.94
CA CYS A 14 -1.08 -8.84 12.66
C CYS A 14 0.08 -8.38 11.76
N LEU A 15 1.32 -8.77 12.11
CA LEU A 15 2.50 -8.48 11.31
C LEU A 15 2.40 -9.11 9.90
N SER A 16 1.91 -10.35 9.83
CA SER A 16 1.69 -11.05 8.56
C SER A 16 0.68 -10.34 7.67
N VAL A 17 -0.42 -9.84 8.23
CA VAL A 17 -1.45 -9.10 7.48
C VAL A 17 -0.89 -7.79 6.97
N CYS A 18 -0.21 -7.01 7.81
CA CYS A 18 0.40 -5.74 7.40
C CYS A 18 1.41 -5.93 6.26
N LEU A 19 2.29 -6.92 6.38
CA LEU A 19 3.26 -7.24 5.33
C LEU A 19 2.57 -7.70 4.05
N SER A 20 1.54 -8.55 4.14
CA SER A 20 0.77 -9.01 2.98
C SER A 20 0.14 -7.84 2.22
N VAL A 21 -0.48 -6.89 2.93
CA VAL A 21 -1.08 -5.68 2.35
C VAL A 21 -0.02 -4.82 1.67
N CYS A 22 1.10 -4.55 2.35
CA CYS A 22 2.19 -3.75 1.79
C CYS A 22 2.84 -4.39 0.55
N LEU A 23 2.93 -5.72 0.50
CA LEU A 23 3.51 -6.46 -0.62
C LEU A 23 2.55 -6.60 -1.80
N SER A 24 1.24 -6.56 -1.56
CA SER A 24 0.20 -6.65 -2.61
C SER A 24 -0.03 -5.32 -3.32
N LEU A 25 0.35 -4.20 -2.69
CA LEU A 25 0.11 -2.86 -3.22
C LEU A 25 0.91 -2.51 -4.50
N PRO A 26 2.24 -2.77 -4.59
CA PRO A 26 3.01 -2.45 -5.80
C PRO A 26 2.47 -3.07 -7.09
N PRO A 27 2.15 -4.38 -7.17
CA PRO A 27 1.59 -4.95 -8.40
C PRO A 27 0.20 -4.36 -8.71
N GLU A 28 -0.66 -4.12 -7.72
CA GLU A 28 -1.95 -3.45 -7.96
C GLU A 28 -1.80 -2.08 -8.65
N LEU A 29 -0.80 -1.28 -8.24
CA LEU A 29 -0.54 0.01 -8.87
C LEU A 29 0.18 -0.11 -10.22
N LEU A 30 1.20 -0.96 -10.30
CA LEU A 30 2.10 -1.07 -11.46
C LEU A 30 1.51 -1.88 -12.62
N GLU A 31 0.51 -2.73 -12.37
CA GLU A 31 -0.13 -3.55 -13.39
C GLU A 31 -1.53 -3.03 -13.77
N SER A 32 -1.98 -1.93 -13.14
CA SER A 32 -3.28 -1.33 -13.44
C SER A 32 -3.23 -0.44 -14.68
N ASP A 33 -3.58 -1.01 -15.83
CA ASP A 33 -3.70 -0.29 -17.10
C ASP A 33 -4.72 0.85 -17.05
N ASP A 34 -5.80 0.67 -16.28
CA ASP A 34 -6.84 1.69 -16.12
C ASP A 34 -6.30 2.90 -15.36
N LEU A 35 -5.59 2.67 -14.25
CA LEU A 35 -4.92 3.73 -13.49
C LEU A 35 -3.91 4.47 -14.38
N HIS A 36 -3.09 3.73 -15.12
CA HIS A 36 -2.11 4.31 -16.04
C HIS A 36 -2.76 5.17 -17.13
N SER A 37 -3.93 4.75 -17.62
CA SER A 37 -4.68 5.50 -18.63
C SER A 37 -5.23 6.81 -18.07
N VAL A 38 -5.73 6.80 -16.83
CA VAL A 38 -6.14 8.03 -16.13
C VAL A 38 -4.95 8.95 -15.85
N ILE A 39 -3.81 8.42 -15.40
CA ILE A 39 -2.58 9.20 -15.18
C ILE A 39 -2.11 9.85 -16.48
N ARG A 40 -2.13 9.13 -17.60
CA ARG A 40 -1.79 9.68 -18.93
C ARG A 40 -2.76 10.79 -19.36
N LEU A 41 -4.05 10.65 -19.06
CA LEU A 41 -5.05 11.68 -19.33
C LEU A 41 -4.77 12.96 -18.53
N VAL A 42 -4.42 12.82 -17.25
CA VAL A 42 -3.99 13.94 -16.40
C VAL A 42 -2.75 14.61 -16.98
N LEU A 43 -1.73 13.83 -17.39
CA LEU A 43 -0.50 14.36 -18.00
C LEU A 43 -0.80 15.15 -19.28
N LYS A 44 -1.59 14.59 -20.20
CA LYS A 44 -1.99 15.26 -21.44
C LYS A 44 -2.73 16.57 -21.16
N THR A 45 -3.65 16.55 -20.20
CA THR A 45 -4.41 17.74 -19.82
C THR A 45 -3.52 18.80 -19.20
N GLY A 46 -2.63 18.43 -18.28
CA GLY A 46 -1.67 19.34 -17.67
C GLY A 46 -0.70 19.97 -18.68
N ASN A 47 -0.16 19.18 -19.60
CA ASN A 47 0.69 19.69 -20.68
C ASN A 47 -0.04 20.69 -21.58
N TYR A 48 -1.29 20.39 -21.94
CA TYR A 48 -2.11 21.32 -22.72
C TYR A 48 -2.34 22.65 -21.99
N MET A 49 -2.69 22.59 -20.69
CA MET A 49 -2.93 23.78 -19.87
C MET A 49 -1.66 24.62 -19.64
N ASN A 50 -0.50 23.97 -19.56
CA ASN A 50 0.79 24.62 -19.31
C ASN A 50 1.58 24.91 -20.59
N ALA A 51 0.96 24.78 -21.77
CA ALA A 51 1.61 25.00 -23.05
C ALA A 51 2.24 26.41 -23.12
N GLY A 52 3.47 26.49 -23.65
CA GLY A 52 4.24 27.73 -23.70
C GLY A 52 4.98 28.09 -22.40
N GLY A 53 4.74 27.38 -21.30
CA GLY A 53 5.49 27.49 -20.06
C GLY A 53 6.50 26.36 -19.85
N TYR A 54 7.28 26.44 -18.75
CA TYR A 54 8.28 25.41 -18.42
C TYR A 54 7.69 24.00 -18.19
N ALA A 55 6.39 23.91 -17.90
CA ALA A 55 5.68 22.66 -17.60
C ALA A 55 4.77 22.17 -18.75
N GLY A 56 4.85 22.77 -19.95
CA GLY A 56 3.98 22.44 -21.08
C GLY A 56 4.32 21.16 -21.85
N SER A 57 5.51 20.60 -21.63
CA SER A 57 6.02 19.40 -22.32
C SER A 57 6.57 18.37 -21.33
N ALA A 58 5.91 18.23 -20.18
CA ALA A 58 6.35 17.27 -19.16
C ALA A 58 6.18 15.83 -19.67
N ILE A 59 7.15 14.98 -19.35
CA ILE A 59 7.07 13.53 -19.60
C ILE A 59 6.35 12.78 -18.47
N GLY A 60 6.16 13.45 -17.33
CA GLY A 60 5.54 12.89 -16.14
C GLY A 60 5.36 13.95 -15.05
N PHE A 61 4.71 13.57 -13.96
CA PHE A 61 4.49 14.43 -12.81
C PHE A 61 4.62 13.63 -11.51
N ARG A 62 4.83 14.32 -10.38
CA ARG A 62 4.87 13.68 -9.05
C ARG A 62 3.47 13.24 -8.64
N MET A 63 3.31 12.06 -8.05
CA MET A 63 1.99 11.56 -7.60
C MET A 63 1.24 12.56 -6.70
N ALA A 64 1.96 13.30 -5.85
CA ALA A 64 1.38 14.35 -5.00
C ALA A 64 0.64 15.45 -5.80
N SER A 65 0.95 15.65 -7.08
CA SER A 65 0.24 16.59 -7.95
C SER A 65 -1.22 16.18 -8.20
N LEU A 66 -1.58 14.89 -8.06
CA LEU A 66 -2.96 14.43 -8.21
C LEU A 66 -3.89 15.08 -7.17
N LEU A 67 -3.38 15.39 -5.98
CA LEU A 67 -4.15 16.06 -4.94
C LEU A 67 -4.56 17.49 -5.34
N LYS A 68 -3.84 18.12 -6.28
CA LYS A 68 -4.09 19.50 -6.72
C LYS A 68 -5.16 19.61 -7.81
N LEU A 69 -5.64 18.49 -8.34
CA LEU A 69 -6.65 18.49 -9.40
C LEU A 69 -7.99 19.10 -8.93
N VAL A 70 -8.28 19.00 -7.64
CA VAL A 70 -9.50 19.60 -7.06
C VAL A 70 -9.39 21.12 -6.86
N ASP A 71 -8.16 21.63 -6.77
CA ASP A 71 -7.87 23.05 -6.51
C ASP A 71 -7.93 23.89 -7.79
N THR A 72 -7.70 23.27 -8.95
CA THR A 72 -7.72 23.96 -10.25
C THR A 72 -9.14 24.10 -10.75
N ARG A 73 -9.73 25.28 -10.55
CA ARG A 73 -11.11 25.60 -10.95
C ARG A 73 -11.22 25.87 -12.46
N ALA A 74 -12.33 25.44 -13.04
CA ALA A 74 -12.71 25.81 -14.39
C ALA A 74 -13.43 27.16 -14.42
N ASN A 75 -13.57 27.73 -15.62
CA ASN A 75 -14.39 28.94 -15.84
C ASN A 75 -15.90 28.70 -15.63
N LYS A 76 -16.31 27.43 -15.46
CA LYS A 76 -17.67 27.03 -15.14
C LYS A 76 -17.82 26.91 -13.60
N PRO A 77 -18.79 27.60 -12.98
CA PRO A 77 -19.07 27.46 -11.55
C PRO A 77 -19.31 26.00 -11.16
N GLY A 78 -18.73 25.58 -10.03
CA GLY A 78 -18.87 24.22 -9.50
C GLY A 78 -18.04 23.15 -10.22
N MET A 79 -17.20 23.51 -11.20
CA MET A 79 -16.37 22.56 -11.93
C MET A 79 -14.88 22.80 -11.65
N ASN A 80 -14.14 21.72 -11.43
CA ASN A 80 -12.68 21.71 -11.30
C ASN A 80 -12.05 20.71 -12.27
N LEU A 81 -10.71 20.68 -12.32
CA LEU A 81 -9.96 19.83 -13.23
C LEU A 81 -10.23 18.33 -12.98
N MET A 82 -10.49 17.91 -11.75
CA MET A 82 -10.88 16.52 -11.48
C MET A 82 -12.20 16.15 -12.15
N HIS A 83 -13.23 17.01 -12.07
CA HIS A 83 -14.48 16.76 -12.80
C HIS A 83 -14.25 16.62 -14.30
N TYR A 84 -13.40 17.46 -14.89
CA TYR A 84 -13.04 17.36 -16.29
C TYR A 84 -12.36 16.03 -16.62
N VAL A 85 -11.39 15.59 -15.81
CA VAL A 85 -10.69 14.31 -16.01
C VAL A 85 -11.66 13.13 -15.95
N VAL A 86 -12.62 13.11 -15.01
CA VAL A 86 -13.67 12.08 -14.95
C VAL A 86 -14.49 12.07 -16.25
N MET A 87 -14.94 13.23 -16.72
CA MET A 87 -15.72 13.34 -17.96
C MET A 87 -14.94 12.85 -19.18
N GLN A 88 -13.65 13.15 -19.26
CA GLN A 88 -12.81 12.70 -20.37
C GLN A 88 -12.51 11.20 -20.29
N ALA A 89 -12.27 10.66 -19.10
CA ALA A 89 -12.12 9.23 -18.90
C ALA A 89 -13.38 8.48 -19.37
N GLN A 90 -14.57 8.95 -18.97
CA GLN A 90 -15.84 8.35 -19.38
C GLN A 90 -16.07 8.36 -20.90
N LYS A 91 -15.57 9.38 -21.61
CA LYS A 91 -15.63 9.45 -23.07
C LYS A 91 -14.68 8.48 -23.77
N VAL A 92 -13.52 8.21 -23.15
CA VAL A 92 -12.55 7.25 -23.67
C VAL A 92 -13.06 5.83 -23.44
N ASP A 93 -13.37 5.50 -22.18
CA ASP A 93 -13.96 4.23 -21.78
C ASP A 93 -14.54 4.37 -20.37
N VAL A 94 -15.83 4.07 -20.22
CA VAL A 94 -16.54 4.11 -18.92
C VAL A 94 -15.92 3.14 -17.91
N ALA A 95 -15.32 2.04 -18.37
CA ALA A 95 -14.65 1.06 -17.50
C ALA A 95 -13.48 1.68 -16.73
N LEU A 96 -12.83 2.73 -17.25
CA LEU A 96 -11.77 3.45 -16.54
C LEU A 96 -12.23 4.01 -15.20
N LEU A 97 -13.52 4.33 -15.04
CA LEU A 97 -14.05 4.84 -13.76
C LEU A 97 -14.05 3.79 -12.64
N LYS A 98 -13.82 2.50 -12.99
CA LYS A 98 -13.80 1.37 -12.07
C LYS A 98 -12.42 1.00 -11.56
N PHE A 99 -11.36 1.68 -12.02
CA PHE A 99 -10.00 1.43 -11.53
C PHE A 99 -9.87 1.51 -10.00
N PRO A 100 -10.55 2.43 -9.27
CA PRO A 100 -10.41 2.50 -7.81
C PRO A 100 -10.91 1.22 -7.13
N ASP A 101 -11.91 0.54 -7.70
CA ASP A 101 -12.47 -0.71 -7.17
C ASP A 101 -11.45 -1.86 -7.25
N LYS A 102 -10.46 -1.76 -8.15
CA LYS A 102 -9.38 -2.75 -8.32
C LYS A 102 -8.19 -2.51 -7.38
N LEU A 103 -8.11 -1.33 -6.76
CA LEU A 103 -7.01 -0.93 -5.87
C LEU A 103 -7.39 -1.19 -4.41
N THR A 104 -7.59 -2.47 -4.10
CA THR A 104 -8.23 -2.89 -2.84
C THR A 104 -7.36 -2.66 -1.61
N HIS A 105 -6.04 -2.69 -1.77
CA HIS A 105 -5.11 -2.60 -0.64
C HIS A 105 -4.66 -1.17 -0.30
N ILE A 106 -5.00 -0.16 -1.13
CA ILE A 106 -4.54 1.23 -0.91
C ILE A 106 -4.98 1.77 0.45
N ALA A 107 -6.26 1.62 0.79
CA ALA A 107 -6.83 2.20 2.00
C ALA A 107 -6.23 1.59 3.28
N ASP A 108 -5.98 0.29 3.25
CA ASP A 108 -5.37 -0.43 4.37
C ASP A 108 -3.88 -0.12 4.46
N ALA A 109 -3.16 -0.13 3.33
CA ALA A 109 -1.73 0.20 3.28
C ALA A 109 -1.45 1.63 3.78
N ALA A 110 -2.33 2.59 3.48
CA ALA A 110 -2.20 3.98 3.93
C ALA A 110 -2.25 4.15 5.45
N ARG A 111 -2.73 3.15 6.20
CA ARG A 111 -2.81 3.17 7.67
C ARG A 111 -1.62 2.48 8.35
N ILE A 112 -0.77 1.81 7.58
CA ILE A 112 0.36 1.05 8.09
C ILE A 112 1.58 1.95 8.16
N HIS A 113 2.16 2.08 9.36
CA HIS A 113 3.42 2.78 9.56
C HIS A 113 4.57 1.79 9.65
N LYS A 114 5.71 2.17 9.08
CA LYS A 114 6.93 1.34 9.12
C LYS A 114 7.39 1.10 10.54
N GLU A 115 7.30 2.12 11.39
CA GLU A 115 7.72 2.11 12.78
C GLU A 115 6.91 1.08 13.59
N ASP A 116 5.61 0.94 13.29
CA ASP A 116 4.75 -0.05 13.91
C ASP A 116 5.20 -1.47 13.51
N ILE A 117 5.43 -1.73 12.22
CA ILE A 117 5.94 -3.03 11.73
C ILE A 117 7.29 -3.37 12.39
N GLU A 118 8.21 -2.41 12.44
CA GLU A 118 9.56 -2.62 12.95
C GLU A 118 9.53 -2.92 14.46
N SER A 119 8.74 -2.16 15.23
CA SER A 119 8.59 -2.37 16.66
C SER A 119 7.93 -3.72 16.99
N GLU A 120 6.89 -4.09 16.24
CA GLU A 120 6.21 -5.39 16.35
C GLU A 120 7.17 -6.54 16.04
N PHE A 121 7.92 -6.44 14.95
CA PHE A 121 8.89 -7.45 14.53
C PHE A 121 10.01 -7.65 15.56
N GLN A 122 10.59 -6.57 16.09
CA GLN A 122 11.63 -6.65 17.12
C GLN A 122 11.13 -7.30 18.41
N ARG A 123 9.90 -7.00 18.80
CA ARG A 123 9.28 -7.61 19.97
C ARG A 123 9.05 -9.11 19.76
N GLU A 124 8.60 -9.54 18.59
CA GLU A 124 8.44 -10.97 18.29
C GLU A 124 9.80 -11.68 18.23
N LEU A 125 10.82 -11.08 17.62
CA LEU A 125 12.19 -11.60 17.64
C LEU A 125 12.71 -11.82 19.07
N LYS A 126 12.49 -10.84 19.95
CA LYS A 126 12.89 -10.95 21.36
C LYS A 126 12.20 -12.13 22.06
N LYS A 127 10.88 -12.27 21.88
CA LYS A 127 10.12 -13.39 22.46
C LYS A 127 10.60 -14.75 21.95
N VAL A 128 10.90 -14.86 20.65
CA VAL A 128 11.44 -16.10 20.07
C VAL A 128 12.81 -16.45 20.65
N LYS A 129 13.69 -15.45 20.83
CA LYS A 129 14.99 -15.64 21.48
C LYS A 129 14.85 -16.10 22.92
N GLU A 130 14.02 -15.43 23.72
CA GLU A 130 13.77 -15.81 25.13
C GLU A 130 13.16 -17.21 25.24
N ALA A 131 12.20 -17.55 24.38
CA ALA A 131 11.60 -18.89 24.34
C ALA A 131 12.62 -19.97 23.97
N LYS A 132 13.53 -19.68 23.04
CA LYS A 132 14.62 -20.58 22.66
C LYS A 132 15.60 -20.80 23.82
N GLU A 133 16.00 -19.75 24.52
CA GLU A 133 16.90 -19.83 25.68
C GLU A 133 16.27 -20.62 26.83
N GLU A 134 14.98 -20.39 27.13
CA GLU A 134 14.29 -21.12 28.19
C GLU A 134 14.13 -22.61 27.87
N ALA A 135 13.85 -22.94 26.60
CA ALA A 135 13.78 -24.32 26.13
C ALA A 135 15.08 -25.09 26.33
N GLN A 136 16.22 -24.41 26.19
CA GLN A 136 17.55 -25.03 26.35
C GLN A 136 17.87 -25.39 27.81
N LYS A 137 17.20 -24.77 28.79
CA LYS A 137 17.44 -25.02 30.22
C LYS A 137 16.75 -26.29 30.75
N GLN A 138 15.77 -26.82 30.04
CA GLN A 138 15.01 -28.02 30.44
C GLN A 138 15.17 -29.12 29.39
N GLU A 139 15.74 -30.26 29.76
CA GLU A 139 16.05 -31.36 28.83
C GLU A 139 14.81 -31.93 28.12
N GLU A 140 13.71 -32.10 28.84
CA GLU A 140 12.46 -32.62 28.30
C GLU A 140 11.78 -31.62 27.34
N LEU A 141 11.82 -30.33 27.68
CA LEU A 141 11.28 -29.24 26.86
C LEU A 141 12.15 -28.99 25.61
N ARG A 142 13.47 -29.13 25.75
CA ARG A 142 14.44 -29.08 24.65
C ARG A 142 14.17 -30.16 23.62
N ALA A 143 13.94 -31.39 24.06
CA ALA A 143 13.61 -32.51 23.17
C ALA A 143 12.30 -32.27 22.41
N GLN A 144 11.28 -31.70 23.08
CA GLN A 144 10.00 -31.35 22.44
C GLN A 144 10.12 -30.16 21.46
N MET A 145 10.97 -29.18 21.74
CA MET A 145 11.13 -27.96 20.93
C MET A 145 12.18 -28.09 19.82
N GLU A 146 12.92 -29.20 19.75
CA GLU A 146 14.02 -29.37 18.79
C GLU A 146 13.54 -29.31 17.32
N ASN A 147 12.36 -29.86 17.03
CA ASN A 147 11.76 -29.82 15.69
C ASN A 147 11.19 -28.43 15.34
N PHE A 148 10.72 -27.68 16.35
CA PHE A 148 10.15 -26.35 16.15
C PHE A 148 11.24 -25.27 15.95
N LEU A 149 12.38 -25.41 16.63
CA LEU A 149 13.51 -24.46 16.56
C LEU A 149 14.42 -24.67 15.34
N LYS A 150 14.28 -25.81 14.63
CA LYS A 150 14.88 -26.03 13.31
C LYS A 150 14.09 -25.26 12.25
N VAL A 151 14.14 -23.93 12.31
CA VAL A 151 13.69 -23.11 11.17
C VAL A 151 14.85 -23.10 10.17
N ARG A 152 14.59 -23.68 9.00
CA ARG A 152 15.49 -23.73 7.85
C ARG A 152 15.33 -22.46 7.00
#